data_AF-A0A2G6EQB6-F1
#
_entry.id   AF-A0A2G6EQB6-F1
#
_cell.length_a   1.000
_cell.length_b   1.000
_cell.length_c   1.000
_cell.angle_alpha   90.00
_cell.angle_beta   90.00
_cell.angle_gamma   90.00
#
_symmetry.space_group_name_H-M   'P 1'
#
loop_
_entity.id
_entity.type
_entity.pdbx_description
1 polymer ?
#
loop_
_entity_poly.entity_id
_entity_poly.type
_entity_poly.pdbx_seq_one_letter_code
_entity_poly.pdbx_strand_id
1 'polypeptide(L)' 'PELSKQFLQFLISEEAQKILPVTNWMLPVVDVELPEVFDTLVQPEKVGFTPEEIAGQRKSWIKDWRSAATK' A
#
# COMPACT_ATOMS: atom_id res chain seq x y z
N PRO A 1 8.02 -23.07 -5.83
CA PRO A 1 6.63 -23.31 -5.35
C PRO A 1 5.61 -22.72 -6.34
N GLU A 2 4.92 -23.59 -7.09
CA GLU A 2 3.97 -23.19 -8.14
C GLU A 2 2.71 -22.54 -7.56
N LEU A 3 2.13 -23.15 -6.51
CA LEU A 3 0.94 -22.63 -5.85
C LEU A 3 1.12 -21.22 -5.29
N SER A 4 2.30 -20.90 -4.76
CA SER A 4 2.59 -19.55 -4.26
C SER A 4 2.54 -18.50 -5.37
N LYS A 5 3.01 -18.84 -6.59
CA LYS A 5 2.93 -17.93 -7.74
C LYS A 5 1.48 -17.74 -8.17
N GLN A 6 0.71 -18.82 -8.25
CA GLN A 6 -0.71 -18.76 -8.60
C GLN A 6 -1.51 -17.91 -7.60
N PHE A 7 -1.21 -18.04 -6.31
CA PHE A 7 -1.83 -17.23 -5.28
C PHE A 7 -1.47 -15.74 -5.41
N LEU A 8 -0.19 -15.40 -5.62
CA LEU A 8 0.20 -14.01 -5.86
C LEU A 8 -0.42 -13.43 -7.14
N GLN A 9 -0.57 -14.25 -8.19
CA GLN A 9 -1.25 -13.88 -9.43
C GLN A 9 -2.73 -13.56 -9.17
N PHE A 10 -3.40 -14.37 -8.34
CA PHE A 10 -4.78 -14.12 -7.94
C PHE A 10 -4.91 -12.80 -7.16
N LEU A 11 -4.00 -12.49 -6.23
CA LEU A 11 -4.07 -11.25 -5.44
C LEU A 11 -4.03 -9.98 -6.29
N ILE A 12 -3.38 -10.00 -7.45
CA ILE A 12 -3.32 -8.87 -8.39
C ILE A 12 -4.35 -8.97 -9.53
N SER A 13 -5.26 -9.95 -9.49
CA SER A 13 -6.36 -10.06 -10.43
C SER A 13 -7.45 -9.03 -10.17
N GLU A 14 -8.25 -8.72 -11.18
CA GLU A 14 -9.40 -7.83 -11.05
C GLU A 14 -10.40 -8.31 -9.97
N GLU A 15 -10.64 -9.61 -9.88
CA GLU A 15 -11.56 -10.20 -8.90
C GLU A 15 -11.13 -9.89 -7.47
N ALA A 16 -9.87 -10.19 -7.12
CA ALA A 16 -9.34 -9.89 -5.79
C ALA A 16 -9.31 -8.36 -5.54
N GLN A 17 -8.91 -7.58 -6.55
CA GLN A 17 -8.75 -6.13 -6.44
C GLN A 17 -10.09 -5.37 -6.32
N LYS A 18 -11.23 -5.96 -6.71
CA LYS A 18 -12.58 -5.43 -6.41
C LYS A 18 -13.03 -5.70 -4.97
N ILE A 19 -12.51 -6.74 -4.32
CA ILE A 19 -12.90 -7.14 -2.95
C ILE A 19 -12.09 -6.39 -1.89
N LEU A 20 -10.79 -6.19 -2.15
CA LEU A 20 -9.85 -5.58 -1.19
C LEU A 20 -10.24 -4.18 -0.71
N PRO A 21 -10.81 -3.26 -1.52
CA PRO A 21 -11.07 -1.90 -1.09
C PRO A 21 -12.06 -1.79 0.06
N VAL A 22 -13.07 -2.66 0.10
CA VAL A 22 -14.13 -2.63 1.13
C VAL A 22 -13.87 -3.57 2.31
N THR A 23 -12.94 -4.52 2.14
CA THR A 23 -12.59 -5.48 3.21
C THR A 23 -11.33 -5.07 3.97
N ASN A 24 -10.33 -4.55 3.26
CA ASN A 24 -9.05 -4.11 3.83
C ASN A 24 -8.92 -2.57 3.91
N TRP A 25 -9.86 -1.81 3.35
CA TRP A 25 -9.87 -0.35 3.39
C TRP A 25 -8.63 0.30 2.76
N MET A 26 -8.21 -0.21 1.60
CA MET A 26 -7.08 0.33 0.83
C MET A 26 -7.43 0.45 -0.65
N LEU A 27 -6.77 1.37 -1.35
CA LEU A 27 -6.90 1.49 -2.80
C LEU A 27 -6.31 0.26 -3.52
N PRO A 28 -6.89 -0.16 -4.65
CA PRO A 28 -6.37 -1.24 -5.46
C PRO A 28 -5.06 -0.83 -6.16
N VAL A 29 -4.24 -1.82 -6.51
CA VAL A 29 -2.98 -1.62 -7.24
C VAL A 29 -3.14 -1.70 -8.76
N VAL A 30 -4.28 -2.20 -9.23
CA VAL A 30 -4.68 -2.23 -10.64
C VAL A 30 -5.95 -1.41 -10.82
N ASP A 31 -6.20 -0.94 -12.04
CA ASP A 31 -7.40 -0.16 -12.35
C ASP A 31 -8.64 -1.06 -12.29
N VAL A 32 -9.53 -0.76 -11.35
CA VAL A 32 -10.84 -1.40 -11.19
C VAL A 32 -11.87 -0.33 -10.85
N GLU A 33 -13.13 -0.59 -11.20
CA GLU A 33 -14.24 0.26 -10.77
C GLU A 33 -14.38 0.22 -9.24
N LEU A 34 -14.33 1.39 -8.61
CA LEU A 34 -14.49 1.55 -7.17
C LEU A 34 -15.95 1.89 -6.83
N PRO A 35 -16.45 1.47 -5.65
CA PRO A 35 -17.75 1.91 -5.16
C PRO A 35 -17.80 3.44 -4.97
N GLU A 36 -18.97 4.05 -5.18
CA GLU A 36 -19.19 5.51 -5.11
C GLU A 36 -18.68 6.17 -3.82
N VAL A 37 -18.61 5.43 -2.71
CA VAL A 37 -18.10 5.97 -1.43
C VAL A 37 -16.66 6.49 -1.56
N PHE A 38 -15.86 5.93 -2.48
CA PHE A 38 -14.48 6.35 -2.71
C PHE A 38 -14.36 7.74 -3.35
N ASP A 39 -15.41 8.22 -4.04
CA ASP A 39 -15.42 9.55 -4.66
C ASP A 39 -15.49 10.68 -3.61
N THR A 40 -15.91 10.35 -2.39
CA THR A 40 -16.00 11.31 -1.29
C THR A 40 -14.72 11.43 -0.46
N LEU A 41 -13.72 10.57 -0.73
CA LEU A 41 -12.48 10.54 0.04
C LEU A 41 -11.56 11.69 -0.37
N VAL A 42 -10.80 12.19 0.61
CA VAL A 42 -9.72 13.16 0.36
C VAL A 42 -8.68 12.52 -0.56
N GLN A 43 -8.25 13.27 -1.58
CA GLN A 43 -7.18 12.86 -2.50
C GLN A 43 -5.85 13.45 -2.02
N PRO A 44 -5.00 12.70 -1.28
CA PRO A 44 -3.77 13.24 -0.74
C PRO A 44 -2.71 13.44 -1.83
N GLU A 45 -1.88 14.47 -1.68
CA GLU A 45 -0.67 14.60 -2.47
C GLU A 45 0.38 13.57 -2.02
N LYS A 46 1.09 12.98 -2.99
CA LYS A 46 2.13 11.99 -2.68
C LYS A 46 3.31 12.67 -1.98
N VAL A 47 3.73 12.12 -0.84
CA VAL A 47 4.98 12.50 -0.18
C VAL A 47 6.16 11.95 -0.99
N GLY A 48 7.15 12.79 -1.25
CA GLY A 48 8.12 12.63 -2.35
C GLY A 48 9.29 11.68 -2.13
N PHE A 49 9.15 10.58 -1.38
CA PHE A 49 10.21 9.58 -1.29
C PHE A 49 9.95 8.40 -2.22
N THR A 50 10.96 8.01 -2.99
CA THR A 50 10.94 6.79 -3.79
C THR A 50 11.10 5.53 -2.92
N PRO A 51 10.64 4.36 -3.38
CA PRO A 51 10.87 3.10 -2.67
C PRO A 51 12.35 2.82 -2.37
N GLU A 52 13.25 3.18 -3.30
CA GLU A 52 14.70 2.98 -3.17
C GLU A 52 15.29 3.88 -2.08
N GLU A 53 14.89 5.15 -2.05
CA GLU A 53 15.30 6.09 -0.98
C GLU A 53 14.80 5.63 0.38
N ILE A 54 13.53 5.21 0.47
CA ILE A 54 12.96 4.64 1.69
C ILE A 54 13.77 3.42 2.13
N ALA A 55 14.07 2.50 1.22
CA ALA A 55 14.83 1.29 1.53
C ALA A 55 16.25 1.62 2.05
N GLY A 56 16.93 2.61 1.45
CA GLY A 56 18.25 3.05 1.86
C GLY A 56 18.28 3.75 3.23
N GLN A 57 17.25 4.53 3.55
CA GLN A 57 17.24 5.39 4.73
C GLN A 57 16.46 4.84 5.93
N ARG A 58 15.53 3.89 5.72
CA ARG A 58 14.60 3.35 6.72
C ARG A 58 15.27 3.02 8.05
N LYS A 59 16.44 2.39 8.03
CA LYS A 59 17.14 1.98 9.27
C LYS A 59 17.61 3.17 10.09
N SER A 60 18.13 4.23 9.45
CA SER A 60 18.58 5.43 10.16
C SER A 60 17.38 6.18 10.74
N TRP A 61 16.36 6.44 9.92
CA TRP A 61 15.17 7.17 10.34
C TRP A 61 14.45 6.54 11.53
N ILE A 62 14.34 5.20 11.56
CA ILE A 62 13.74 4.49 12.71
C ILE A 62 14.60 4.67 13.98
N LYS A 63 15.94 4.63 13.86
CA LYS A 63 16.84 4.85 15.00
C LYS A 63 16.66 6.26 15.54
N ASP A 64 16.64 7.26 14.66
CA ASP A 64 16.53 8.67 15.02
C ASP A 64 15.18 8.97 15.68
N TRP A 65 14.08 8.50 15.08
CA TRP A 65 12.74 8.61 15.65
C TRP A 65 12.67 8.00 17.06
N ARG A 66 13.16 6.77 17.23
CA ARG A 66 13.15 6.09 18.53
C ARG A 66 13.97 6.87 19.56
N SER A 67 15.17 7.31 19.21
CA SER A 67 16.03 8.08 20.11
C SER A 67 15.46 9.45 20.48
N ALA A 68 14.65 10.07 19.61
CA ALA A 68 13.96 11.32 19.90
C ALA A 68 12.72 11.12 20.78
N ALA A 69 11.95 10.06 20.54
CA ALA A 69 10.69 9.79 21.24
C ALA A 69 10.85 9.25 22.68
N THR A 70 12.03 8.73 23.03
CA THR A 70 12.31 8.18 24.37
C THR A 70 13.07 9.14 25.30
N LYS A 71 13.32 10.38 24.87
CA LYS A 71 13.86 11.45 25.74
C LYS A 71 12.72 12.19 26.41
#